data_AF-A0A5C4WPW8-F1
#
_entry.id   AF-A0A5C4WPW8-F1
#
_cell.length_a   1.000
_cell.length_b   1.000
_cell.length_c   1.000
_cell.angle_alpha   90.00
_cell.angle_beta   90.00
_cell.angle_gamma   90.00
#
_symmetry.space_group_name_H-M   'P 1'
#
loop_
_entity.id
_entity.type
_entity.pdbx_description
1 polymer ?
#
loop_
_entity_poly.entity_id
_entity_poly.type
_entity_poly.pdbx_seq_one_letter_code
_entity_poly.pdbx_strand_id
1 'polypeptide(L)'
;MLTRERLRRGRDAGFTLIELVVTVAILGVIAVVLLGVVIQYLKVSGTTQARLAESTDQQFISAYWQNDVSSLGRRTFTPTDPSNPAPTAQSVYVGTTGPSNCGATVGTVVVAFAWGEYPVNASVSTAWTPTAQEVTYVRVGSSAPYSLKRVRCKDGVEGAPLTVAHNLTGTPTITCDATCTAGSPPNRVSMEFTVRDPSEPASTGYTTTVSADRRQG
;
A
#
# COMPACT_ATOMS: atom_id res chain seq x y z
N MET A 1 41.94 -78.41 -1.68
CA MET A 1 42.13 -77.67 -2.95
C MET A 1 41.43 -76.31 -2.80
N LEU A 2 41.83 -75.45 -1.84
CA LEU A 2 42.82 -74.36 -1.96
C LEU A 2 42.87 -73.66 -3.33
N THR A 3 42.07 -72.59 -3.51
CA THR A 3 42.38 -71.56 -4.50
C THR A 3 41.91 -70.16 -4.06
N ARG A 4 42.91 -69.33 -3.72
CA ARG A 4 43.01 -67.90 -4.02
C ARG A 4 41.93 -66.95 -3.47
N GLU A 5 42.14 -66.55 -2.22
CA GLU A 5 42.02 -65.13 -1.85
C GLU A 5 43.26 -64.39 -2.39
N ARG A 6 43.12 -63.73 -3.54
CA ARG A 6 44.04 -62.67 -3.96
C ARG A 6 43.22 -61.40 -4.13
N LEU A 7 43.84 -60.29 -3.73
CA LEU A 7 43.48 -58.89 -3.98
C LEU A 7 42.67 -58.21 -2.87
N ARG A 8 43.32 -57.98 -1.73
CA ARG A 8 43.00 -56.81 -0.89
C ARG A 8 44.22 -56.38 -0.07
N ARG A 9 45.29 -56.00 -0.76
CA ARG A 9 46.27 -55.03 -0.26
C ARG A 9 46.18 -53.82 -1.18
N GLY A 10 45.08 -53.10 -1.03
CA GLY A 10 44.96 -51.74 -1.54
C GLY A 10 46.03 -50.91 -0.84
N ARG A 11 46.81 -50.21 -1.65
CA ARG A 11 47.91 -49.34 -1.24
C ARG A 11 47.41 -48.33 -0.22
N ASP A 12 47.84 -48.45 1.03
CA ASP A 12 47.88 -47.33 1.97
C ASP A 12 49.05 -46.43 1.56
N ALA A 13 48.91 -45.75 0.41
CA ALA A 13 49.80 -44.67 0.03
C ALA A 13 49.48 -43.51 0.98
N GLY A 14 50.31 -43.31 1.99
CA GLY A 14 50.18 -42.19 2.91
C GLY A 14 50.17 -40.87 2.14
N PHE A 15 49.24 -39.98 2.50
CA PHE A 15 49.18 -38.62 1.96
C PHE A 15 50.53 -37.92 2.19
N THR A 16 51.07 -37.33 1.13
CA THR A 16 52.27 -36.51 1.28
C THR A 16 51.86 -35.17 1.93
N LEU A 17 52.71 -34.62 2.80
CA LEU A 17 52.46 -33.32 3.45
C LEU A 17 52.21 -32.23 2.40
N ILE A 18 52.91 -32.28 1.27
CA ILE A 18 52.73 -31.34 0.16
C ILE A 18 51.33 -31.45 -0.49
N GLU A 19 50.77 -32.65 -0.60
CA GLU A 19 49.42 -32.86 -1.13
C GLU A 19 48.34 -32.27 -0.22
N LEU A 20 48.53 -32.37 1.10
CA LEU A 20 47.64 -31.70 2.06
C LEU A 20 47.76 -30.18 1.98
N VAL A 21 48.97 -29.63 1.82
CA VAL A 21 49.15 -28.17 1.67
C VAL A 21 48.50 -27.66 0.38
N VAL A 22 48.67 -28.36 -0.73
CA VAL A 22 48.08 -27.97 -2.03
C VAL A 22 46.55 -28.05 -1.98
N THR A 23 45.97 -29.07 -1.35
CA THR A 23 44.51 -29.18 -1.22
C THR A 23 43.92 -28.07 -0.34
N VAL A 24 44.54 -27.75 0.80
CA VAL A 24 44.11 -26.63 1.66
C VAL A 24 44.23 -25.29 0.92
N ALA A 25 45.30 -25.09 0.15
CA ALA A 25 45.47 -23.90 -0.66
C ALA A 25 44.37 -23.76 -1.74
N ILE A 26 44.06 -24.84 -2.47
CA ILE A 26 42.98 -24.86 -3.47
C ILE A 26 41.61 -24.61 -2.81
N LEU A 27 41.32 -25.26 -1.69
CA LEU A 27 40.07 -25.05 -0.94
C LEU A 27 39.93 -23.61 -0.45
N GLY A 28 41.02 -22.99 0.02
CA GLY A 28 41.04 -21.58 0.42
C GLY A 28 40.66 -20.64 -0.73
N VAL A 29 41.24 -20.85 -1.92
CA VAL A 29 40.91 -20.07 -3.12
C VAL A 29 39.44 -20.23 -3.52
N ILE A 30 38.93 -21.47 -3.51
CA ILE A 30 37.53 -21.75 -3.84
C ILE A 30 36.57 -21.10 -2.82
N ALA A 31 36.88 -21.18 -1.53
CA ALA A 31 36.06 -20.61 -0.47
C ALA A 31 35.88 -19.08 -0.60
N VAL A 32 36.94 -18.36 -0.98
CA VAL A 32 36.89 -16.91 -1.20
C VAL A 32 35.94 -16.56 -2.36
N VAL A 33 36.02 -17.30 -3.46
CA VAL A 33 35.14 -17.08 -4.62
C VAL A 33 33.67 -17.34 -4.27
N LEU A 34 33.39 -18.44 -3.56
CA LEU A 34 32.03 -18.79 -3.15
C LEU A 34 31.44 -17.77 -2.17
N LEU A 35 32.25 -17.26 -1.22
CA LEU A 35 31.81 -16.22 -0.29
C LEU A 35 31.38 -14.94 -1.03
N GLY A 36 32.12 -14.54 -2.08
CA GLY A 36 31.77 -13.40 -2.92
C GLY A 36 30.40 -13.56 -3.58
N VAL A 37 30.08 -14.76 -4.09
CA VAL A 37 28.78 -15.07 -4.70
C VAL A 37 27.65 -15.02 -3.67
N VAL A 38 27.86 -15.56 -2.47
CA VAL A 38 26.86 -15.52 -1.40
C VAL A 38 26.56 -14.09 -0.96
N ILE A 39 27.58 -13.24 -0.79
CA ILE A 39 27.39 -11.82 -0.46
C ILE A 39 26.60 -11.10 -1.54
N GLN A 40 26.92 -11.37 -2.82
CA GLN A 40 26.19 -10.76 -3.94
C GLN A 40 24.73 -11.23 -3.98
N TYR A 41 24.46 -12.52 -3.74
CA TYR A 41 23.11 -13.06 -3.66
C TYR A 41 22.29 -12.41 -2.53
N LEU A 42 22.89 -12.24 -1.35
CA LEU A 42 22.23 -11.59 -0.21
C LEU A 42 21.85 -10.13 -0.52
N LYS A 43 22.73 -9.38 -1.22
CA LYS A 43 22.41 -8.02 -1.67
C LYS A 43 21.24 -7.99 -2.64
N VAL A 44 21.24 -8.86 -3.63
CA VAL A 44 20.15 -8.94 -4.63
C VAL A 44 18.83 -9.33 -3.98
N SER A 45 18.86 -10.25 -3.00
CA SER A 45 17.67 -10.65 -2.23
C SER A 45 17.04 -9.46 -1.50
N GLY A 46 17.85 -8.63 -0.82
CA GLY A 46 17.38 -7.41 -0.15
C GLY A 46 16.69 -6.44 -1.11
N THR A 47 17.34 -6.09 -2.22
CA THR A 47 16.76 -5.18 -3.23
C THR A 47 15.45 -5.71 -3.83
N THR A 48 15.32 -7.04 -3.96
CA THR A 48 14.12 -7.68 -4.49
C THR A 48 12.97 -7.63 -3.48
N GLN A 49 13.25 -7.84 -2.20
CA GLN A 49 12.25 -7.73 -1.13
C GLN A 49 11.72 -6.30 -1.00
N ALA A 50 12.59 -5.29 -1.10
CA ALA A 50 12.20 -3.88 -1.09
C ALA A 50 11.20 -3.57 -2.23
N ARG A 51 11.55 -3.94 -3.47
CA ARG A 51 10.67 -3.76 -4.65
C ARG A 51 9.34 -4.51 -4.53
N LEU A 52 9.35 -5.68 -3.89
CA LEU A 52 8.15 -6.46 -3.65
C LEU A 52 7.22 -5.78 -2.62
N ALA A 53 7.78 -5.23 -1.55
CA ALA A 53 7.03 -4.46 -0.57
C ALA A 53 6.41 -3.19 -1.20
N GLU A 54 7.21 -2.45 -1.98
CA GLU A 54 6.75 -1.26 -2.72
C GLU A 54 5.59 -1.59 -3.69
N SER A 55 5.68 -2.72 -4.40
CA SER A 55 4.62 -3.18 -5.31
C SER A 55 3.35 -3.61 -4.57
N THR A 56 3.51 -4.19 -3.38
CA THR A 56 2.39 -4.66 -2.55
C THR A 56 1.58 -3.48 -2.01
N ASP A 57 2.24 -2.40 -1.60
CA ASP A 57 1.57 -1.18 -1.15
C ASP A 57 0.71 -0.55 -2.27
N GLN A 58 1.21 -0.54 -3.52
CA GLN A 58 0.44 -0.07 -4.68
C GLN A 58 -0.82 -0.92 -4.90
N GLN A 59 -0.72 -2.25 -4.78
CA GLN A 59 -1.87 -3.14 -4.92
C GLN A 59 -2.91 -2.88 -3.83
N PHE A 60 -2.49 -2.74 -2.57
CA PHE A 60 -3.40 -2.42 -1.47
C PHE A 60 -4.12 -1.09 -1.68
N ILE A 61 -3.39 -0.03 -2.03
CA ILE A 61 -4.00 1.27 -2.32
C ILE A 61 -5.02 1.12 -3.45
N SER A 62 -4.66 0.48 -4.57
CA SER A 62 -5.55 0.36 -5.72
C SER A 62 -6.87 -0.35 -5.39
N ALA A 63 -6.82 -1.41 -4.56
CA ALA A 63 -8.00 -2.18 -4.18
C ALA A 63 -8.99 -1.37 -3.33
N TYR A 64 -8.49 -0.61 -2.34
CA TYR A 64 -9.34 0.23 -1.51
C TYR A 64 -9.79 1.50 -2.23
N TRP A 65 -8.89 2.12 -3.00
CA TRP A 65 -9.14 3.36 -3.74
C TRP A 65 -10.32 3.21 -4.69
N GLN A 66 -10.37 2.11 -5.45
CA GLN A 66 -11.46 1.85 -6.38
C GLN A 66 -12.82 1.77 -5.67
N ASN A 67 -12.88 1.06 -4.54
CA ASN A 67 -14.12 0.89 -3.77
C ASN A 67 -14.59 2.23 -3.18
N ASP A 68 -13.67 2.96 -2.58
CA ASP A 68 -13.97 4.22 -1.90
C ASP A 68 -14.43 5.32 -2.88
N VAL A 69 -13.75 5.46 -4.04
CA VAL A 69 -14.16 6.40 -5.08
C VAL A 69 -15.46 5.96 -5.76
N SER A 70 -15.68 4.65 -5.95
CA SER A 70 -16.92 4.14 -6.53
C SER A 70 -18.15 4.46 -5.65
N SER A 71 -17.94 4.63 -4.34
CA SER A 71 -18.98 4.89 -3.34
C SER A 71 -19.34 6.38 -3.22
N LEU A 72 -18.63 7.29 -3.90
CA LEU A 72 -18.95 8.73 -3.86
C LEU A 72 -20.42 8.97 -4.24
N GLY A 73 -21.08 9.82 -3.46
CA GLY A 73 -22.51 10.07 -3.68
C GLY A 73 -23.24 10.54 -2.43
N ARG A 74 -22.71 11.56 -1.76
CA ARG A 74 -23.43 12.20 -0.66
C ARG A 74 -24.62 12.98 -1.22
N ARG A 75 -25.79 12.80 -0.62
CA ARG A 75 -26.97 13.62 -0.86
C ARG A 75 -27.50 14.16 0.46
N THR A 76 -28.05 15.35 0.42
CA THR A 76 -28.80 15.92 1.54
C THR A 76 -30.28 15.84 1.21
N PHE A 77 -31.11 15.36 2.13
CA PHE A 77 -32.55 15.37 1.92
C PHE A 77 -33.12 16.70 2.42
N THR A 78 -33.90 17.37 1.58
CA THR A 78 -34.49 18.67 1.92
C THR A 78 -35.93 18.70 1.42
N PRO A 79 -36.93 18.32 2.25
CA PRO A 79 -38.32 18.17 1.82
C PRO A 79 -38.99 19.48 1.40
N THR A 80 -38.33 20.63 1.60
CA THR A 80 -38.84 21.95 1.18
C THR A 80 -38.64 22.24 -0.31
N ASP A 81 -37.82 21.47 -1.03
CA ASP A 81 -37.68 21.58 -2.49
C ASP A 81 -38.33 20.36 -3.18
N PRO A 82 -39.59 20.48 -3.65
CA PRO A 82 -40.28 19.39 -4.32
C PRO A 82 -39.71 19.09 -5.72
N SER A 83 -38.90 19.98 -6.30
CA SER A 83 -38.28 19.78 -7.62
C SER A 83 -36.98 18.96 -7.53
N ASN A 84 -36.30 19.04 -6.38
CA ASN A 84 -35.10 18.26 -6.10
C ASN A 84 -35.04 17.91 -4.60
N PRO A 85 -35.77 16.87 -4.16
CA PRO A 85 -35.86 16.53 -2.74
C PRO A 85 -34.55 15.98 -2.15
N ALA A 86 -33.60 15.56 -3.00
CA ALA A 86 -32.33 14.96 -2.60
C ALA A 86 -31.13 15.45 -3.44
N PRO A 87 -30.77 16.75 -3.35
CA PRO A 87 -29.64 17.32 -4.06
C PRO A 87 -28.33 16.61 -3.72
N THR A 88 -27.42 16.57 -4.69
CA THR A 88 -26.05 16.13 -4.47
C THR A 88 -25.32 17.10 -3.54
N ALA A 89 -24.48 16.55 -2.68
CA ALA A 89 -23.60 17.31 -1.79
C ALA A 89 -22.13 16.90 -2.00
N GLN A 90 -21.23 17.78 -1.55
CA GLN A 90 -19.80 17.55 -1.64
C GLN A 90 -19.42 16.21 -1.01
N SER A 91 -18.70 15.39 -1.79
CA SER A 91 -18.32 14.03 -1.40
C SER A 91 -16.80 13.84 -1.31
N VAL A 92 -15.99 14.80 -1.75
CA VAL A 92 -14.52 14.74 -1.68
C VAL A 92 -13.98 15.96 -0.94
N TYR A 93 -13.04 15.75 -0.02
CA TYR A 93 -12.41 16.78 0.81
C TYR A 93 -10.91 16.58 0.74
N VAL A 94 -10.17 17.50 0.11
CA VAL A 94 -8.72 17.39 -0.10
C VAL A 94 -7.99 18.22 0.94
N GLY A 95 -7.06 17.60 1.67
CA GLY A 95 -6.25 18.26 2.70
C GLY A 95 -7.02 18.67 3.98
N THR A 96 -8.31 18.36 4.06
CA THR A 96 -9.17 18.67 5.20
C THR A 96 -10.01 17.46 5.57
N THR A 97 -10.49 17.41 6.80
CA THR A 97 -11.48 16.43 7.21
C THR A 97 -12.78 16.59 6.44
N GLY A 98 -13.53 15.49 6.29
CA GLY A 98 -14.91 15.54 5.84
C GLY A 98 -15.86 15.94 6.96
N PRO A 99 -17.18 15.86 6.72
CA PRO A 99 -18.21 16.36 7.62
C PRO A 99 -18.21 15.67 8.99
N SER A 100 -17.67 14.45 9.11
CA SER A 100 -17.65 13.70 10.36
C SER A 100 -16.33 13.80 11.12
N ASN A 101 -15.39 14.65 10.68
CA ASN A 101 -14.02 14.72 11.22
C ASN A 101 -13.26 13.39 11.18
N CYS A 102 -13.57 12.53 10.21
CA CYS A 102 -12.97 11.19 10.14
C CYS A 102 -11.46 11.25 9.89
N GLY A 103 -10.69 10.51 10.69
CA GLY A 103 -9.24 10.39 10.58
C GLY A 103 -8.45 11.55 11.21
N ALA A 104 -9.13 12.56 11.77
CA ALA A 104 -8.50 13.74 12.35
C ALA A 104 -7.57 13.40 13.54
N THR A 105 -7.90 12.35 14.29
CA THR A 105 -7.14 11.91 15.46
C THR A 105 -5.92 11.06 15.10
N VAL A 106 -5.86 10.58 13.85
CA VAL A 106 -4.89 9.56 13.41
C VAL A 106 -3.67 10.17 12.72
N GLY A 107 -3.85 11.25 11.97
CA GLY A 107 -2.76 11.91 11.24
C GLY A 107 -3.22 13.13 10.44
N THR A 108 -2.35 13.61 9.55
CA THR A 108 -2.69 14.70 8.63
C THR A 108 -3.56 14.17 7.50
N VAL A 109 -4.77 14.71 7.32
CA VAL A 109 -5.66 14.28 6.24
C VAL A 109 -5.09 14.63 4.87
N VAL A 110 -5.04 13.63 3.99
CA VAL A 110 -4.69 13.78 2.57
C VAL A 110 -5.97 13.98 1.77
N VAL A 111 -6.93 13.06 1.93
CA VAL A 111 -8.25 13.13 1.30
C VAL A 111 -9.28 12.39 2.14
N ALA A 112 -10.49 12.93 2.23
CA ALA A 112 -11.67 12.23 2.73
C ALA A 112 -12.72 12.08 1.63
N PHE A 113 -13.39 10.93 1.61
CA PHE A 113 -14.53 10.62 0.77
C PHE A 113 -15.75 10.36 1.64
N ALA A 114 -16.88 10.94 1.28
CA ALA A 114 -18.13 10.82 2.03
C ALA A 114 -19.28 10.36 1.13
N TRP A 115 -20.14 9.51 1.67
CA TRP A 115 -21.38 9.06 1.05
C TRP A 115 -22.47 8.82 2.10
N GLY A 116 -23.70 8.64 1.63
CA GLY A 116 -24.85 8.35 2.48
C GLY A 116 -25.33 6.91 2.28
N GLU A 117 -25.62 6.21 3.37
CA GLU A 117 -26.46 5.01 3.37
C GLU A 117 -27.91 5.44 3.60
N TYR A 118 -28.78 5.02 2.68
CA TYR A 118 -30.19 5.42 2.66
C TYR A 118 -31.08 4.31 3.22
N PRO A 119 -32.08 4.63 4.05
CA PRO A 119 -33.02 3.63 4.50
C PRO A 119 -33.78 3.05 3.30
N VAL A 120 -33.88 1.73 3.23
CA VAL A 120 -34.76 1.06 2.28
C VAL A 120 -36.22 1.44 2.63
N ASN A 121 -37.01 1.82 1.63
CA ASN A 121 -38.40 2.28 1.79
C ASN A 121 -38.59 3.66 2.45
N ALA A 122 -37.58 4.54 2.39
CA ALA A 122 -37.74 5.93 2.82
C ALA A 122 -38.83 6.62 1.98
N SER A 123 -39.88 7.15 2.62
CA SER A 123 -40.86 7.99 1.92
C SER A 123 -40.25 9.33 1.56
N VAL A 124 -40.46 9.80 0.33
CA VAL A 124 -40.10 11.15 -0.12
C VAL A 124 -40.90 12.26 0.56
N SER A 125 -41.94 11.89 1.34
CA SER A 125 -42.81 12.84 2.05
C SER A 125 -42.34 13.17 3.47
N THR A 126 -41.34 12.46 4.01
CA THR A 126 -40.91 12.60 5.41
C THR A 126 -39.42 12.85 5.47
N ALA A 127 -38.98 13.82 6.29
CA ALA A 127 -37.56 14.06 6.52
C ALA A 127 -36.86 12.79 7.04
N TRP A 128 -35.77 12.38 6.39
CA TRP A 128 -34.90 11.32 6.84
C TRP A 128 -33.44 11.76 6.77
N THR A 129 -32.63 11.23 7.68
CA THR A 129 -31.19 11.50 7.75
C THR A 129 -30.46 10.26 7.24
N PRO A 130 -29.65 10.35 6.17
CA PRO A 130 -28.84 9.22 5.74
C PRO A 130 -27.80 8.90 6.81
N THR A 131 -27.48 7.62 6.98
CA THR A 131 -26.32 7.19 7.76
C THR A 131 -25.07 7.68 7.04
N ALA A 132 -24.27 8.49 7.74
CA ALA A 132 -23.09 9.10 7.15
C ALA A 132 -21.95 8.06 7.11
N GLN A 133 -21.43 7.83 5.92
CA GLN A 133 -20.25 6.99 5.74
C GLN A 133 -19.12 7.88 5.23
N GLU A 134 -17.96 7.77 5.84
CA GLU A 134 -16.77 8.52 5.45
C GLU A 134 -15.57 7.58 5.43
N VAL A 135 -14.63 7.82 4.53
CA VAL A 135 -13.32 7.19 4.57
C VAL A 135 -12.25 8.24 4.31
N THR A 136 -11.21 8.22 5.12
CA THR A 136 -10.15 9.22 5.09
C THR A 136 -8.81 8.53 4.93
N TYR A 137 -8.04 9.02 3.96
CA TYR A 137 -6.63 8.71 3.82
C TYR A 137 -5.82 9.75 4.59
N VAL A 138 -5.07 9.29 5.57
CA VAL A 138 -4.28 10.13 6.47
C VAL A 138 -2.81 9.77 6.36
N ARG A 139 -1.97 10.79 6.32
CA ARG A 139 -0.52 10.69 6.40
C ARG A 139 -0.11 10.70 7.87
N VAL A 140 0.65 9.70 8.28
CA VAL A 140 1.18 9.55 9.64
C VAL A 140 2.70 9.70 9.62
N GLY A 141 3.24 10.50 10.54
CA GLY A 141 4.65 10.85 10.64
C GLY A 141 4.86 12.37 10.57
N SER A 142 5.80 12.89 11.35
CA SER A 142 6.16 14.32 11.35
C SER A 142 7.13 14.69 10.23
N SER A 143 7.94 13.73 9.77
CA SER A 143 8.87 13.84 8.64
C SER A 143 8.83 12.56 7.81
N ALA A 144 9.28 12.64 6.55
CA ALA A 144 9.47 11.45 5.73
C ALA A 144 10.47 10.47 6.41
N PRO A 145 10.31 9.15 6.27
CA PRO A 145 9.21 8.47 5.56
C PRO A 145 7.86 8.57 6.30
N TYR A 146 6.78 8.82 5.56
CA TYR A 146 5.42 8.77 6.10
C TYR A 146 4.77 7.39 5.86
N SER A 147 3.76 7.07 6.67
CA SER A 147 2.82 5.98 6.38
C SER A 147 1.48 6.55 5.93
N LEU A 148 0.87 5.94 4.92
CA LEU A 148 -0.51 6.24 4.53
C LEU A 148 -1.43 5.26 5.24
N LYS A 149 -2.38 5.78 6.01
CA LYS A 149 -3.43 4.98 6.63
C LYS A 149 -4.79 5.35 6.05
N ARG A 150 -5.65 4.36 5.92
CA ARG A 150 -7.07 4.47 5.58
C ARG A 150 -7.88 4.31 6.86
N VAL A 151 -8.75 5.27 7.16
CA VAL A 151 -9.64 5.27 8.32
C VAL A 151 -11.06 5.31 7.79
N ARG A 152 -11.92 4.38 8.21
CA ARG A 152 -13.34 4.38 7.85
C ARG A 152 -14.16 4.85 9.04
N CYS A 153 -15.12 5.71 8.80
CA CYS A 153 -16.06 6.18 9.81
C CYS A 153 -17.50 5.86 9.43
N LYS A 154 -18.29 5.53 10.46
CA LYS A 154 -19.73 5.37 10.36
C LYS A 154 -20.39 6.27 11.39
N ASP A 155 -21.23 7.19 10.94
CA ASP A 155 -21.90 8.19 11.78
C ASP A 155 -20.93 8.95 12.70
N GLY A 156 -19.75 9.30 12.16
CA GLY A 156 -18.68 9.98 12.90
C GLY A 156 -17.87 9.13 13.86
N VAL A 157 -18.17 7.83 13.97
CA VAL A 157 -17.38 6.89 14.78
C VAL A 157 -16.22 6.36 13.94
N GLU A 158 -14.98 6.65 14.35
CA GLU A 158 -13.77 6.17 13.71
C GLU A 158 -13.57 4.66 13.92
N GLY A 159 -13.38 3.93 12.83
CA GLY A 159 -12.93 2.54 12.84
C GLY A 159 -11.41 2.43 12.99
N ALA A 160 -10.92 1.18 13.15
CA ALA A 160 -9.49 0.91 13.25
C ALA A 160 -8.74 1.38 11.97
N PRO A 161 -7.69 2.20 12.09
CA PRO A 161 -6.88 2.62 10.95
C PRO A 161 -6.17 1.44 10.30
N LEU A 162 -6.23 1.36 8.98
CA LEU A 162 -5.52 0.36 8.18
C LEU A 162 -4.34 1.02 7.46
N THR A 163 -3.12 0.53 7.63
CA THR A 163 -1.99 0.99 6.82
C THR A 163 -2.12 0.47 5.40
N VAL A 164 -2.11 1.38 4.42
CA VAL A 164 -2.24 1.05 2.98
C VAL A 164 -0.95 1.30 2.20
N ALA A 165 -0.05 2.13 2.72
CA ALA A 165 1.32 2.23 2.22
C ALA A 165 2.30 2.68 3.29
N HIS A 166 3.56 2.29 3.08
CA HIS A 166 4.70 2.64 3.91
C HIS A 166 5.64 3.56 3.12
N ASN A 167 6.60 4.16 3.82
CA ASN A 167 7.75 4.81 3.22
C ASN A 167 7.44 5.88 2.15
N LEU A 168 6.36 6.64 2.35
CA LEU A 168 6.04 7.77 1.50
C LEU A 168 7.07 8.87 1.69
N THR A 169 7.57 9.40 0.57
CA THR A 169 8.57 10.49 0.56
C THR A 169 7.94 11.88 0.73
N GLY A 170 6.62 11.99 0.50
CA GLY A 170 5.87 13.25 0.56
C GLY A 170 4.39 13.03 0.81
N THR A 171 3.61 14.11 0.84
CA THR A 171 2.14 14.03 0.86
C THR A 171 1.64 13.64 -0.53
N PRO A 172 0.75 12.63 -0.65
CA PRO A 172 0.12 12.33 -1.93
C PRO A 172 -0.64 13.52 -2.49
N THR A 173 -0.61 13.68 -3.81
CA THR A 173 -1.35 14.72 -4.53
C THR A 173 -2.66 14.17 -5.06
N ILE A 174 -3.75 14.90 -4.85
CA ILE A 174 -5.10 14.49 -5.26
C ILE A 174 -5.54 15.34 -6.43
N THR A 175 -6.03 14.69 -7.48
CA THR A 175 -6.62 15.34 -8.65
C THR A 175 -8.00 14.74 -8.93
N CYS A 176 -8.89 15.55 -9.46
CA CYS A 176 -10.23 15.13 -9.89
C CYS A 176 -10.44 15.58 -11.34
N ASP A 177 -11.30 14.88 -12.08
CA ASP A 177 -11.70 15.28 -13.44
C ASP A 177 -12.50 16.59 -13.48
N ALA A 178 -13.19 16.89 -12.38
CA ALA A 178 -13.83 18.17 -12.10
C ALA A 178 -13.24 18.79 -10.81
N THR A 179 -13.88 19.81 -10.25
CA THR A 179 -13.47 20.36 -8.95
C THR A 179 -13.75 19.37 -7.83
N CYS A 180 -12.72 18.91 -7.10
CA CYS A 180 -12.89 17.95 -6.00
C CYS A 180 -13.87 18.44 -4.92
N THR A 181 -13.89 19.73 -4.64
CA THR A 181 -14.72 20.33 -3.58
C THR A 181 -16.10 20.81 -4.09
N ALA A 182 -16.49 20.45 -5.31
CA ALA A 182 -17.80 20.83 -5.83
C ALA A 182 -18.94 20.13 -5.06
N GLY A 183 -20.11 20.77 -5.04
CA GLY A 183 -21.34 20.19 -4.49
C GLY A 183 -21.82 18.96 -5.28
N SER A 184 -21.50 18.88 -6.56
CA SER A 184 -21.65 17.66 -7.35
C SER A 184 -20.33 16.88 -7.32
N PRO A 185 -20.35 15.58 -6.98
CA PRO A 185 -19.11 14.81 -6.91
C PRO A 185 -18.42 14.73 -8.29
N PRO A 186 -17.08 14.65 -8.34
CA PRO A 186 -16.35 14.33 -9.57
C PRO A 186 -16.70 12.91 -10.05
N ASN A 187 -16.44 12.60 -11.34
CA ASN A 187 -16.59 11.24 -11.85
C ASN A 187 -15.29 10.44 -11.69
N ARG A 188 -14.13 11.10 -11.68
CA ARG A 188 -12.84 10.45 -11.51
C ARG A 188 -12.02 11.14 -10.44
N VAL A 189 -11.40 10.36 -9.57
CA VAL A 189 -10.44 10.85 -8.58
C VAL A 189 -9.14 10.06 -8.71
N SER A 190 -8.03 10.77 -8.75
CA SER A 190 -6.69 10.19 -8.82
C SER A 190 -5.83 10.64 -7.65
N MET A 191 -4.98 9.74 -7.18
CA MET A 191 -3.96 10.00 -6.17
C MET A 191 -2.59 9.64 -6.74
N GLU A 192 -1.71 10.62 -6.81
CA GLU A 192 -0.30 10.43 -7.11
C GLU A 192 0.50 10.37 -5.80
N PHE A 193 1.37 9.38 -5.67
CA PHE A 193 2.24 9.23 -4.50
C PHE A 193 3.58 8.61 -4.88
N THR A 194 4.58 8.85 -4.03
CA THR A 194 5.95 8.34 -4.21
C THR A 194 6.40 7.57 -2.96
N VAL A 195 6.69 6.29 -3.14
CA VAL A 195 7.24 5.40 -2.11
C VAL A 195 8.74 5.25 -2.34
N ARG A 196 9.54 5.21 -1.28
CA ARG A 196 10.97 4.90 -1.37
C ARG A 196 11.43 4.13 -0.14
N ASP A 197 11.91 2.92 -0.33
CA ASP A 197 12.53 2.16 0.76
C ASP A 197 13.78 2.90 1.32
N PRO A 198 13.79 3.29 2.60
CA PRO A 198 14.93 3.97 3.21
C PRO A 198 16.17 3.07 3.35
N SER A 199 16.01 1.75 3.28
CA SER A 199 17.12 0.79 3.35
C SER A 199 17.96 0.72 2.08
N GLU A 200 17.47 1.32 0.98
CA GLU A 200 18.15 1.39 -0.32
C GLU A 200 18.42 2.86 -0.71
N PRO A 201 19.49 3.49 -0.18
CA PRO A 201 19.77 4.92 -0.42
C PRO A 201 19.95 5.28 -1.90
N ALA A 202 20.41 4.32 -2.71
CA ALA A 202 20.59 4.49 -4.15
C ALA A 202 19.26 4.42 -4.94
N SER A 203 18.18 3.91 -4.33
CA SER A 203 16.87 3.89 -4.97
C SER A 203 16.32 5.31 -5.09
N THR A 204 15.80 5.66 -6.26
CA THR A 204 15.03 6.89 -6.49
C THR A 204 13.61 6.80 -5.96
N GLY A 205 13.19 5.62 -5.48
CA GLY A 205 11.80 5.31 -5.19
C GLY A 205 10.98 5.06 -6.45
N TYR A 206 9.69 4.85 -6.24
CA TYR A 206 8.69 4.62 -7.27
C TYR A 206 7.53 5.61 -7.09
N THR A 207 7.24 6.36 -8.15
CA THR A 207 6.08 7.26 -8.23
C THR A 207 5.00 6.60 -9.06
N THR A 208 3.77 6.63 -8.56
CA THR A 208 2.62 6.04 -9.24
C THR A 208 1.36 6.83 -9.00
N THR A 209 0.41 6.67 -9.94
CA THR A 209 -0.92 7.25 -9.85
C THR A 209 -1.94 6.12 -9.82
N VAL A 210 -2.81 6.15 -8.81
CA VAL A 210 -4.03 5.34 -8.79
C VAL A 210 -5.20 6.24 -9.19
N SER A 211 -6.06 5.74 -10.06
CA SER A 211 -7.26 6.46 -10.51
C SER A 211 -8.45 5.53 -10.42
N ALA A 212 -9.60 6.08 -10.04
CA ALA A 212 -10.84 5.34 -9.96
C ALA A 212 -12.00 6.21 -10.44
N ASP A 213 -13.04 5.56 -10.97
CA ASP A 213 -14.25 6.21 -11.44
C ASP A 213 -15.41 5.96 -10.46
N ARG A 214 -16.26 6.97 -10.27
CA ARG A 214 -17.50 6.91 -9.50
C ARG A 214 -18.49 5.99 -10.21
N ARG A 215 -19.20 5.14 -9.45
CA ARG A 215 -20.20 4.23 -10.03
C ARG A 215 -21.51 4.92 -10.39
N GLN A 216 -21.93 5.91 -9.62
CA GLN A 216 -23.21 6.58 -9.77
C GLN A 216 -23.10 7.81 -10.68
N GLY A 217 -22.86 7.60 -11.98
CA GLY A 217 -22.88 8.64 -13.01
C GLY A 217 -24.29 8.93 -13.50
#